data_AF-A0A831S6U9-F1
#
_entry.id   AF-A0A831S6U9-F1
#
_cell.length_a   1.000
_cell.length_b   1.000
_cell.length_c   1.000
_cell.angle_alpha   90.00
_cell.angle_beta   90.00
_cell.angle_gamma   90.00
#
_symmetry.space_group_name_H-M   'P 1'
#
loop_
_entity.id
_entity.type
_entity.pdbx_description
1 polymer ?
#
loop_
_entity_poly.entity_id
_entity_poly.type
_entity_poly.pdbx_seq_one_letter_code
_entity_poly.pdbx_strand_id
1 'polypeptide(L)'
;VNTLFGFILVAIDQQKKLLLINSAGVVFNIATNLILIPSFGFRGAAFTTILSEILIISLTYYYCKKFVSFSLDYKTLIKISLASLIMGGVILLFKEKSPFFTIPLGAAVFLLSALVLKIIPPELLESLKRKKEGLDFYSSSE
;
A
#
# COMPACT_ATOMS: atom_id res chain seq x y z
N VAL A 1 5.47 4.07 2.51
CA VAL A 1 4.03 3.68 2.56
C VAL A 1 3.26 4.51 3.61
N ASN A 2 3.97 5.19 4.51
CA ASN A 2 3.53 6.14 5.53
C ASN A 2 3.09 7.56 5.07
N THR A 3 3.01 7.87 3.77
CA THR A 3 2.88 9.24 3.27
C THR A 3 1.57 9.94 3.63
N LEU A 4 0.46 9.19 3.72
CA LEU A 4 -0.86 9.74 4.07
C LEU A 4 -0.85 10.48 5.41
N PHE A 5 -0.42 9.81 6.48
CA PHE A 5 -0.36 10.41 7.81
C PHE A 5 0.71 11.49 7.92
N GLY A 6 1.82 11.36 7.16
CA GLY A 6 2.81 12.43 7.01
C GLY A 6 2.19 13.72 6.47
N PHE A 7 1.44 13.64 5.37
CA PHE A 7 0.77 14.81 4.80
C PHE A 7 -0.29 15.40 5.73
N ILE A 8 -1.03 14.56 6.46
CA ILE A 8 -1.98 15.05 7.46
C ILE A 8 -1.25 15.84 8.54
N LEU A 9 -0.15 15.31 9.10
CA LEU A 9 0.65 16.01 10.11
C LEU A 9 1.18 17.35 9.60
N VAL A 10 1.60 17.42 8.33
CA VAL A 10 2.01 18.69 7.71
C VAL A 10 0.82 19.65 7.59
N ALA A 11 -0.33 19.17 7.13
CA ALA A 11 -1.54 19.98 6.95
C ALA A 11 -2.09 20.57 8.27
N ILE A 12 -1.87 19.90 9.40
CA ILE A 12 -2.23 20.39 10.74
C ILE A 12 -1.07 21.12 11.47
N ASP A 13 -0.04 21.55 10.73
CA ASP A 13 1.16 22.25 11.21
C ASP A 13 1.96 21.50 12.31
N GLN A 14 1.95 20.17 12.25
CA GLN A 14 2.71 19.27 13.15
C GLN A 14 3.98 18.72 12.49
N GLN A 15 4.55 19.45 11.53
CA GLN A 15 5.79 19.11 10.81
C GLN A 15 6.99 18.81 11.73
N LYS A 16 7.12 19.53 12.88
CA LYS A 16 8.17 19.24 13.87
C LYS A 16 8.04 17.84 14.47
N LYS A 17 6.82 17.37 14.73
CA LYS A 17 6.59 15.99 15.21
C LYS A 17 6.92 14.98 14.13
N LEU A 18 6.54 15.26 12.88
CA LEU A 18 6.89 14.40 11.75
C LEU A 18 8.43 14.24 11.61
N LEU A 19 9.19 15.32 11.75
CA LEU A 19 10.65 15.28 11.76
C LEU A 19 11.21 14.42 12.89
N LEU A 20 10.68 14.57 14.11
CA LEU A 20 11.09 13.74 15.24
C LEU A 20 10.78 12.25 15.03
N ILE A 21 9.60 11.92 14.50
CA ILE A 21 9.21 10.54 14.20
C ILE A 21 10.13 9.94 13.13
N ASN A 22 10.40 10.67 12.05
CA ASN A 22 11.31 10.21 11.00
C ASN A 22 12.75 10.06 11.51
N SER A 23 13.20 10.96 12.39
CA SER A 23 14.53 10.85 13.03
C SER A 23 14.63 9.60 13.89
N ALA A 24 13.60 9.31 14.70
CA ALA A 24 13.50 8.05 15.45
C ALA A 24 13.50 6.83 14.52
N GLY A 25 12.80 6.92 13.38
CA GLY A 25 12.80 5.88 12.35
C GLY A 25 14.19 5.63 11.75
N VAL A 26 14.96 6.68 11.47
CA VAL A 26 16.35 6.54 10.97
C VAL A 26 17.25 5.89 12.01
N VAL A 27 17.18 6.34 13.27
CA VAL A 27 17.97 5.75 14.36
C VAL A 27 17.61 4.27 14.54
N PHE A 28 16.32 3.94 14.56
CA PHE A 28 15.84 2.57 14.66
C PHE A 28 16.30 1.71 13.47
N ASN A 29 16.23 2.25 12.25
CA ASN A 29 16.66 1.56 11.04
C ASN A 29 18.15 1.24 11.07
N ILE A 30 19.01 2.21 11.44
CA ILE A 30 20.46 2.00 11.55
C ILE A 30 20.76 0.98 12.64
N ALA A 31 20.20 1.16 13.84
CA ALA A 31 20.46 0.26 14.97
C ALA A 31 20.04 -1.19 14.66
N THR A 32 18.85 -1.38 14.10
CA THR A 32 18.34 -2.71 13.75
C THR A 32 19.12 -3.33 12.60
N ASN A 33 19.54 -2.54 11.61
CA ASN A 33 20.41 -3.03 10.54
C ASN A 33 21.76 -3.51 11.07
N LEU A 34 22.39 -2.77 11.99
CA LEU A 34 23.66 -3.18 12.60
C LEU A 34 23.54 -4.49 13.40
N ILE A 35 22.36 -4.78 13.96
CA ILE A 35 22.09 -6.02 14.71
C ILE A 35 21.72 -7.18 13.77
N LEU A 36 20.86 -6.95 12.79
CA LEU A 36 20.28 -8.03 11.96
C LEU A 36 21.09 -8.36 10.72
N ILE A 37 21.82 -7.42 10.12
CA ILE A 37 22.62 -7.69 8.92
C ILE A 37 23.74 -8.71 9.19
N PRO A 38 24.50 -8.64 10.31
CA PRO A 38 25.56 -9.63 10.57
C PRO A 38 25.03 -11.07 10.63
N SER A 39 23.85 -11.27 11.21
CA SER A 39 23.26 -12.60 11.40
C SER A 39 22.41 -13.08 10.21
N PHE A 40 21.75 -12.16 9.50
CA PHE A 40 20.74 -12.49 8.47
C PHE A 40 21.04 -11.91 7.08
N GLY A 41 22.15 -11.19 6.90
CA GLY A 41 22.54 -10.54 5.64
C GLY A 41 21.44 -9.64 5.08
N PHE A 42 21.20 -9.73 3.77
CA PHE A 42 20.19 -8.93 3.07
C PHE A 42 18.75 -9.16 3.60
N ARG A 43 18.45 -10.35 4.16
CA ARG A 43 17.14 -10.62 4.74
C ARG A 43 16.93 -9.78 6.00
N GLY A 44 17.98 -9.61 6.80
CA GLY A 44 17.97 -8.72 7.97
C GLY A 44 17.67 -7.27 7.61
N ALA A 45 18.25 -6.78 6.51
CA ALA A 45 17.94 -5.45 5.98
C ALA A 45 16.48 -5.32 5.53
N ALA A 46 15.95 -6.34 4.83
CA ALA A 46 14.54 -6.35 4.41
C ALA A 46 13.57 -6.31 5.61
N PHE A 47 13.82 -7.11 6.65
CA PHE A 47 13.03 -7.06 7.88
C PHE A 47 13.14 -5.71 8.60
N THR A 48 14.33 -5.13 8.65
CA THR A 48 14.55 -3.81 9.27
C THR A 48 13.72 -2.73 8.57
N THR A 49 13.61 -2.75 7.25
CA THR A 49 12.76 -1.82 6.49
C THR A 49 11.29 -1.98 6.84
N ILE A 50 10.79 -3.22 6.92
CA ILE A 50 9.39 -3.50 7.31
C ILE A 50 9.11 -2.98 8.73
N LEU A 51 10.00 -3.27 9.68
CA LEU A 51 9.86 -2.82 11.07
C LEU A 51 9.91 -1.29 11.18
N SER A 52 10.76 -0.64 10.40
CA SER A 52 10.87 0.83 10.38
C SER A 52 9.60 1.49 9.83
N GLU A 53 9.04 0.96 8.73
CA GLU A 53 7.76 1.46 8.20
C GLU A 53 6.62 1.25 9.20
N ILE A 54 6.55 0.09 9.87
CA ILE A 54 5.55 -0.17 10.92
C ILE A 54 5.68 0.86 12.04
N LEU A 55 6.89 1.08 12.55
CA LEU A 55 7.16 2.06 13.61
C LEU A 55 6.67 3.45 13.21
N ILE A 56 7.06 3.93 12.01
CA ILE A 56 6.70 5.27 11.55
C ILE A 56 5.19 5.38 11.32
N ILE A 57 4.55 4.38 10.70
CA ILE A 57 3.10 4.35 10.49
C ILE A 57 2.36 4.37 11.83
N SER A 58 2.77 3.55 12.80
CA SER A 58 2.14 3.49 14.12
C SER A 58 2.25 4.82 14.86
N LEU A 59 3.43 5.45 14.86
CA LEU A 59 3.63 6.75 15.51
C LEU A 59 2.84 7.86 14.82
N THR A 60 2.91 7.95 13.49
CA THR A 60 2.16 8.97 12.74
C THR A 60 0.65 8.80 12.88
N TYR A 61 0.15 7.55 12.83
CA TYR A 61 -1.26 7.25 13.09
C TYR A 61 -1.69 7.66 14.51
N TYR A 62 -0.89 7.33 15.53
CA TYR A 62 -1.17 7.69 16.92
C TYR A 62 -1.37 9.21 17.09
N TYR A 63 -0.49 10.02 16.50
CA TYR A 63 -0.63 11.48 16.55
C TYR A 63 -1.78 12.00 15.69
N CYS A 64 -2.00 11.45 14.49
CA CYS A 64 -3.10 11.85 13.61
C CYS A 64 -4.48 11.55 14.20
N LYS A 65 -4.64 10.43 14.92
CA LYS A 65 -5.93 10.00 15.50
C LYS A 65 -6.54 11.04 16.44
N LYS A 66 -5.73 11.91 17.05
CA LYS A 66 -6.22 13.00 17.90
C LYS A 66 -6.93 14.12 17.11
N PHE A 67 -6.58 14.29 15.84
CA PHE A 67 -7.05 15.39 15.00
C PHE A 67 -8.01 14.95 13.89
N VAL A 68 -7.93 13.67 13.49
CA VAL A 68 -8.75 13.11 12.43
C VAL A 68 -9.32 11.77 12.90
N SER A 69 -10.65 11.63 12.79
CA SER A 69 -11.32 10.35 13.03
C SER A 69 -11.10 9.44 11.82
N PHE A 70 -10.20 8.46 11.99
CA PHE A 70 -9.99 7.41 11.00
C PHE A 70 -10.81 6.17 11.35
N SER A 71 -11.64 5.72 10.41
CA SER A 71 -12.25 4.38 10.43
C SER A 71 -11.51 3.49 9.44
N LEU A 72 -10.93 2.40 9.94
CA LEU A 72 -10.41 1.35 9.07
C LEU A 72 -11.56 0.44 8.67
N ASP A 73 -11.81 0.31 7.36
CA ASP A 73 -12.71 -0.72 6.86
C ASP A 73 -11.98 -2.07 6.84
N TYR A 74 -12.06 -2.78 7.96
CA TYR A 74 -11.46 -4.10 8.12
C TYR A 74 -11.96 -5.11 7.10
N LYS A 75 -13.20 -4.99 6.62
CA LYS A 75 -13.72 -5.91 5.59
C LYS A 75 -12.97 -5.70 4.28
N THR A 76 -12.77 -4.45 3.88
CA THR A 76 -11.98 -4.11 2.69
C THR A 76 -10.52 -4.52 2.85
N LEU A 77 -9.90 -4.31 4.02
CA LEU A 77 -8.54 -4.78 4.30
C LEU A 77 -8.39 -6.30 4.16
N ILE A 78 -9.33 -7.08 4.71
CA ILE A 78 -9.32 -8.55 4.60
C ILE A 78 -9.47 -8.98 3.14
N LYS A 79 -10.39 -8.37 2.39
CA LYS A 79 -10.58 -8.70 0.97
C LYS A 79 -9.34 -8.39 0.13
N ILE A 80 -8.69 -7.24 0.35
CA ILE A 80 -7.45 -6.87 -0.35
C ILE A 80 -6.33 -7.85 0.00
N SER A 81 -6.23 -8.24 1.28
CA SER A 81 -5.25 -9.22 1.73
C SER A 81 -5.48 -10.58 1.07
N LEU A 82 -6.74 -11.03 0.98
CA LEU A 82 -7.11 -12.27 0.31
C LEU A 82 -6.80 -12.23 -1.20
N ALA A 83 -7.14 -11.14 -1.89
CA ALA A 83 -6.78 -10.95 -3.31
C ALA A 83 -5.26 -11.02 -3.53
N SER A 84 -4.49 -10.40 -2.64
CA SER A 84 -3.02 -10.43 -2.68
C SER A 84 -2.46 -11.83 -2.43
N LEU A 85 -3.05 -12.59 -1.50
CA LEU A 85 -2.67 -13.98 -1.22
C LEU A 85 -2.99 -14.90 -2.41
N ILE A 86 -4.15 -14.74 -3.05
CA ILE A 86 -4.51 -15.49 -4.26
C ILE A 86 -3.50 -15.21 -5.37
N MET A 87 -3.19 -13.94 -5.61
CA MET A 87 -2.16 -13.55 -6.59
C MET A 87 -0.80 -14.19 -6.26
N GLY A 88 -0.34 -14.07 -5.02
CA GLY A 88 0.92 -14.66 -4.57
C GLY A 88 0.95 -16.18 -4.76
N GLY A 89 -0.13 -16.86 -4.39
CA GLY A 89 -0.29 -18.30 -4.60
C GLY A 89 -0.20 -18.71 -6.06
N VAL A 90 -0.87 -17.99 -6.96
CA VAL A 90 -0.79 -18.25 -8.41
C VAL A 90 0.62 -18.01 -8.95
N ILE A 91 1.27 -16.89 -8.59
CA ILE A 91 2.63 -16.58 -9.04
C ILE A 91 3.61 -17.69 -8.62
N LEU A 92 3.47 -18.25 -7.42
CA LEU A 92 4.32 -19.34 -6.94
C LEU A 92 4.24 -20.61 -7.81
N LEU A 93 3.07 -20.90 -8.41
CA LEU A 93 2.91 -22.02 -9.36
C LEU A 93 3.67 -21.79 -10.67
N PHE A 94 3.91 -20.53 -11.04
CA PHE A 94 4.61 -20.13 -12.26
C PHE A 94 5.98 -19.50 -11.98
N LYS A 95 6.58 -19.77 -10.82
CA LYS A 95 7.85 -19.14 -10.37
C LYS A 95 9.03 -19.34 -11.32
N GLU A 96 9.00 -20.41 -12.13
CA GLU A 96 10.06 -20.75 -13.10
C GLU A 96 9.88 -20.05 -14.45
N LYS A 97 8.75 -19.37 -14.66
CA LYS A 97 8.51 -18.58 -15.88
C LYS A 97 9.21 -17.24 -15.80
N SER A 98 9.48 -16.67 -16.98
CA SER A 98 10.09 -15.35 -17.10
C SER A 98 9.28 -14.26 -16.37
N PRO A 99 9.93 -13.27 -15.73
CA PRO A 99 9.28 -12.12 -15.12
C PRO A 99 8.32 -11.38 -16.07
N PHE A 100 8.63 -11.35 -17.37
CA PHE A 100 7.77 -10.75 -18.39
C PHE A 100 6.40 -11.43 -18.52
N PHE A 101 6.28 -12.69 -18.09
CA PHE A 101 5.01 -13.42 -18.05
C PHE A 101 4.35 -13.34 -16.67
N THR A 102 5.12 -13.49 -15.59
CA THR A 102 4.56 -13.55 -14.23
C THR A 102 4.05 -12.20 -13.73
N ILE A 103 4.62 -11.08 -14.19
CA ILE A 103 4.15 -9.73 -13.83
C ILE A 103 2.75 -9.44 -14.40
N PRO A 104 2.48 -9.57 -15.72
CA PRO A 104 1.13 -9.40 -16.26
C PRO A 104 0.12 -10.40 -15.67
N LEU A 105 0.53 -11.65 -15.47
CA LEU A 105 -0.32 -12.67 -14.85
C LEU A 105 -0.73 -12.26 -13.43
N GLY A 106 0.23 -11.81 -12.60
CA GLY A 106 -0.03 -11.34 -11.25
C GLY A 106 -1.01 -10.16 -11.23
N ALA A 107 -0.79 -9.17 -12.10
CA ALA A 107 -1.70 -8.04 -12.24
C ALA A 107 -3.12 -8.49 -12.62
N ALA A 108 -3.26 -9.38 -13.61
CA ALA A 108 -4.55 -9.92 -14.03
C ALA A 108 -5.25 -10.68 -12.89
N VAL A 109 -4.54 -11.57 -12.18
CA VAL A 109 -5.10 -12.34 -11.06
C VAL A 109 -5.54 -11.44 -9.92
N PHE A 110 -4.75 -10.44 -9.57
CA PHE A 110 -5.11 -9.47 -8.53
C PHE A 110 -6.36 -8.68 -8.92
N LEU A 111 -6.41 -8.14 -10.15
CA LEU A 111 -7.57 -7.38 -10.64
C LEU A 111 -8.84 -8.23 -10.68
N LEU A 112 -8.75 -9.47 -11.20
CA LEU A 112 -9.88 -10.39 -11.20
C LEU A 112 -10.36 -10.73 -9.79
N SER A 113 -9.43 -11.02 -8.88
CA SER A 113 -9.76 -11.29 -7.47
C SER A 113 -10.41 -10.07 -6.81
N ALA A 114 -9.92 -8.86 -7.09
CA ALA A 114 -10.48 -7.62 -6.55
C ALA A 114 -11.89 -7.33 -7.05
N LEU A 115 -12.17 -7.64 -8.32
CA LEU A 115 -13.51 -7.52 -8.91
C LEU A 115 -14.47 -8.56 -8.30
N VAL A 116 -14.06 -9.82 -8.23
CA VAL A 116 -14.88 -10.91 -7.67
C VAL A 116 -15.21 -10.67 -6.19
N LEU A 117 -14.23 -10.21 -5.41
CA LEU A 117 -14.41 -9.89 -3.99
C LEU A 117 -15.18 -8.58 -3.77
N LYS A 118 -15.56 -7.85 -4.84
CA LYS A 118 -16.22 -6.55 -4.80
C LYS A 118 -15.48 -5.60 -3.86
N ILE A 119 -14.17 -5.49 -4.07
CA ILE A 119 -13.31 -4.53 -3.38
C ILE A 119 -13.57 -3.14 -3.95
N ILE A 120 -13.83 -3.07 -5.25
CA ILE A 120 -14.06 -1.82 -5.96
C ILE A 120 -15.49 -1.34 -5.65
N PRO A 121 -15.65 -0.13 -5.09
CA PRO A 121 -16.96 0.46 -4.86
C PRO A 121 -17.71 0.65 -6.18
N PRO A 122 -19.03 0.34 -6.23
CA PRO A 122 -19.82 0.44 -7.46
C PRO A 122 -19.81 1.86 -8.04
N GLU A 123 -19.69 2.88 -7.20
CA GLU A 123 -19.62 4.30 -7.60
C GLU A 123 -18.39 4.58 -8.48
N LEU A 124 -17.26 3.90 -8.22
CA LEU A 124 -16.06 4.03 -9.06
C LEU A 124 -16.30 3.43 -10.44
N LEU A 125 -16.96 2.27 -10.51
CA LEU A 125 -17.29 1.62 -11.78
C LEU A 125 -18.26 2.47 -12.61
N GLU A 126 -19.22 3.12 -11.96
CA GLU A 126 -20.14 4.05 -12.61
C GLU A 126 -19.41 5.30 -13.12
N SER A 127 -18.48 5.86 -12.34
CA SER A 127 -17.70 7.03 -12.78
C SER A 127 -16.83 6.74 -14.02
N LEU A 128 -16.32 5.51 -14.15
CA LEU A 128 -15.56 5.06 -15.31
C LEU A 128 -16.45 4.86 -16.55
N LYS A 129 -17.65 4.31 -16.36
CA LYS A 129 -18.65 4.20 -17.43
C LYS A 129 -19.08 5.58 -17.94
N ARG A 130 -19.41 6.49 -17.04
CA ARG A 130 -19.86 7.86 -17.38
C ARG A 130 -18.78 8.67 -18.10
N LYS A 131 -17.50 8.50 -17.71
CA LYS A 131 -16.37 9.16 -18.39
C LYS A 131 -16.14 8.61 -19.80
N LYS A 132 -16.35 7.30 -20.00
CA LYS A 132 -16.26 6.67 -21.32
C LYS A 132 -17.38 7.15 -22.26
N GLU A 133 -18.62 7.19 -21.77
CA GLU A 133 -19.78 7.71 -22.52
C GLU A 133 -19.60 9.18 -22.94
N GLY A 134 -19.01 10.02 -22.06
CA GLY A 134 -18.70 11.42 -22.39
C GLY A 134 -17.58 11.58 -23.43
N LEU A 135 -16.63 10.65 -23.50
CA LEU A 135 -15.56 10.65 -24.51
C LEU A 135 -16.07 10.14 -25.87
N ASP A 136 -16.90 9.10 -25.86
CA ASP A 136 -17.53 8.55 -27.07
C ASP A 136 -18.47 9.58 -27.72
N PHE A 137 -19.20 10.37 -26.92
CA PHE A 137 -20.04 11.48 -27.39
C PHE A 137 -19.24 12.58 -28.12
N TYR A 138 -18.05 12.96 -27.61
CA TYR A 138 -17.22 14.00 -28.23
C TYR A 138 -16.62 13.52 -29.57
N SER A 139 -16.28 12.23 -29.67
CA SER A 139 -15.73 11.63 -30.89
C SER A 139 -16.76 11.37 -32.01
N SER A 140 -18.05 11.39 -31.70
CA SER A 140 -19.15 11.20 -32.67
C SER A 140 -19.71 12.53 -33.20
N SER A 141 -19.26 13.65 -32.66
CA SER A 141 -19.65 15.02 -33.05
C SER A 141 -18.63 15.73 -33.95
N GLU A 142 -17.56 15.05 -34.34
CA GLU A 142 -16.60 15.44 -35.40
C GLU A 142 -16.89 14.65 -36.69
#